data_AF-A0A3A8QSI8-F1
#
_entry.id   AF-A0A3A8QSI8-F1
#
_cell.length_a   1.000
_cell.length_b   1.000
_cell.length_c   1.000
_cell.angle_alpha   90.00
_cell.angle_beta   90.00
_cell.angle_gamma   90.00
#
_symmetry.space_group_name_H-M   'P 1'
#
loop_
_entity.id
_entity.type
_entity.pdbx_description
1 polymer ?
#
loop_
_entity_poly.entity_id
_entity_poly.type
_entity_poly.pdbx_seq_one_letter_code
_entity_poly.pdbx_strand_id
1 'polypeptide(L)'
;MAGTAHGTPAEFAAAFRRLVTVFRQQGVTNVGYRVFDVVRLTDHETPLTGSAEQLSGWRESGGQPFVTEDALQAFTREHGLETTPRILEQDGAALPKDLEGASAWLREHAPSTRCALDGGAGKHPEGIVVRTRDRRTIAKLRYEDYERTPRVKR
;
A
#
# COMPACT_ATOMS: atom_id res chain seq x y z
N MET A 1 4.79 -22.76 -7.46
CA MET A 1 3.62 -22.26 -8.20
C MET A 1 3.08 -21.07 -7.43
N ALA A 2 3.60 -19.87 -7.72
CA ALA A 2 3.20 -18.65 -7.04
C ALA A 2 1.87 -18.16 -7.63
N GLY A 3 0.81 -18.20 -6.83
CA GLY A 3 -0.45 -17.53 -7.17
C GLY A 3 -0.41 -16.13 -6.61
N THR A 4 -0.24 -15.12 -7.46
CA THR A 4 -0.77 -13.78 -7.18
C THR A 4 -2.27 -13.95 -6.96
N ALA A 5 -2.73 -13.79 -5.73
CA ALA A 5 -4.15 -13.71 -5.44
C ALA A 5 -4.69 -12.43 -6.09
N HIS A 6 -5.14 -12.56 -7.33
CA HIS A 6 -6.03 -11.60 -7.97
C HIS A 6 -7.38 -11.73 -7.26
N GLY A 7 -7.48 -11.11 -6.08
CA GLY A 7 -8.75 -11.04 -5.36
C GLY A 7 -9.80 -10.44 -6.28
N THR A 8 -10.96 -11.07 -6.35
CA THR A 8 -12.06 -10.48 -7.10
C THR A 8 -12.63 -9.31 -6.31
N PRO A 9 -13.13 -8.25 -6.95
CA PRO A 9 -13.75 -7.12 -6.26
C PRO A 9 -14.84 -7.46 -5.24
N ALA A 10 -15.45 -8.65 -5.33
CA ALA A 10 -16.42 -9.18 -4.38
C ALA A 10 -15.80 -9.63 -3.04
N GLU A 11 -14.58 -10.17 -3.04
CA GLU A 11 -13.85 -10.55 -1.83
C GLU A 11 -13.35 -9.31 -1.05
N PHE A 12 -13.21 -8.18 -1.74
CA PHE A 12 -12.81 -6.89 -1.18
C PHE A 12 -13.93 -6.14 -0.44
N ALA A 13 -15.20 -6.54 -0.56
CA ALA A 13 -16.31 -5.78 0.01
C ALA A 13 -16.60 -6.07 1.50
N ALA A 14 -16.07 -7.16 2.06
CA ALA A 14 -16.54 -7.71 3.33
C ALA A 14 -15.72 -7.31 4.58
N ALA A 15 -14.60 -6.58 4.46
CA ALA A 15 -13.62 -6.50 5.56
C ALA A 15 -13.17 -5.09 6.01
N PHE A 16 -13.66 -3.99 5.43
CA PHE A 16 -12.92 -2.72 5.52
C PHE A 16 -13.65 -1.61 6.28
N ARG A 17 -13.01 -1.08 7.34
CA ARG A 17 -13.57 -0.02 8.22
C ARG A 17 -12.83 1.32 8.27
N ARG A 18 -11.81 1.59 7.43
CA ARG A 18 -11.23 2.93 7.10
C ARG A 18 -9.86 2.78 6.45
N LEU A 19 -9.46 3.67 5.54
CA LEU A 19 -8.36 3.45 4.58
C LEU A 19 -7.25 4.53 4.57
N VAL A 20 -5.97 4.14 4.38
CA VAL A 20 -4.77 5.03 4.24
C VAL A 20 -3.81 4.55 3.12
N THR A 21 -2.97 5.44 2.54
CA THR A 21 -2.21 5.27 1.26
C THR A 21 -0.68 5.49 1.28
N VAL A 22 0.05 4.87 0.33
CA VAL A 22 1.53 4.77 0.21
C VAL A 22 2.08 4.62 -1.23
N PHE A 23 3.30 5.14 -1.50
CA PHE A 23 4.17 4.90 -2.68
C PHE A 23 5.70 4.92 -2.42
N ARG A 24 6.49 4.33 -3.33
CA ARG A 24 7.95 4.54 -3.50
C ARG A 24 8.23 5.23 -4.84
N GLN A 25 9.07 6.27 -4.86
CA GLN A 25 9.52 6.93 -6.10
C GLN A 25 11.03 7.20 -6.05
N GLN A 26 11.72 7.07 -7.19
CA GLN A 26 13.13 7.47 -7.38
C GLN A 26 13.16 8.82 -8.11
N GLY A 27 13.92 9.79 -7.60
CA GLY A 27 14.28 11.04 -8.30
C GLY A 27 15.57 10.86 -9.11
N VAL A 28 15.86 11.79 -10.03
CA VAL A 28 16.99 11.69 -10.98
C VAL A 28 18.33 12.04 -10.32
N THR A 29 18.36 12.87 -9.28
CA THR A 29 19.61 13.32 -8.63
C THR A 29 19.60 13.25 -7.10
N ASN A 30 18.45 13.00 -6.46
CA ASN A 30 18.33 12.90 -5.00
C ASN A 30 17.72 11.57 -4.57
N VAL A 31 18.37 10.90 -3.62
CA VAL A 31 17.82 9.75 -2.91
C VAL A 31 17.02 10.28 -1.73
N GLY A 32 15.72 10.02 -1.72
CA GLY A 32 14.82 10.37 -0.62
C GLY A 32 13.97 9.17 -0.21
N TYR A 33 13.29 9.30 0.91
CA TYR A 33 12.42 8.26 1.44
C TYR A 33 11.10 8.84 1.94
N ARG A 34 10.07 8.01 1.95
CA ARG A 34 8.78 8.26 2.60
C ARG A 34 8.40 7.01 3.36
N VAL A 35 8.13 7.15 4.65
CA VAL A 35 7.75 6.04 5.53
C VAL A 35 6.28 5.72 5.30
N PHE A 36 5.98 4.42 5.27
CA PHE A 36 4.67 3.96 4.84
C PHE A 36 4.09 2.83 5.69
N ASP A 37 4.98 2.07 6.32
CA ASP A 37 4.66 1.05 7.29
C ASP A 37 5.82 0.94 8.26
N VAL A 38 5.53 0.48 9.47
CA VAL A 38 6.52 0.20 10.50
C VAL A 38 6.16 -1.13 11.14
N VAL A 39 7.16 -1.99 11.31
CA VAL A 39 7.05 -3.22 12.08
C VAL A 39 7.81 -3.00 13.39
N ARG A 40 7.22 -3.39 14.52
CA ARG A 40 7.90 -3.36 15.82
C ARG A 40 8.32 -4.77 16.21
N LEU A 41 9.59 -5.10 16.01
CA LEU A 41 10.16 -6.38 16.44
C LEU A 41 10.76 -6.24 17.84
N THR A 42 10.26 -7.00 18.80
CA THR A 42 10.86 -7.11 20.14
C THR A 42 12.00 -8.13 20.16
N ASP A 43 11.87 -9.19 19.37
CA ASP A 43 12.92 -10.15 19.07
C ASP A 43 13.20 -10.10 17.56
N HIS A 44 14.22 -9.33 17.20
CA HIS A 44 14.62 -9.14 15.80
C HIS A 44 15.66 -10.17 15.35
N GLU A 45 16.37 -10.83 16.28
CA GLU A 45 17.41 -11.81 15.99
C GLU A 45 16.82 -13.10 15.40
N THR A 46 15.71 -13.58 15.96
CA THR A 46 15.04 -14.80 15.48
C THR A 46 14.68 -14.77 13.99
N PRO A 47 14.01 -13.74 13.44
CA PRO A 47 13.73 -13.70 12.01
C PRO A 47 14.97 -13.43 11.15
N LEU A 48 15.99 -12.75 11.65
CA LEU A 48 17.20 -12.40 10.89
C LEU A 48 18.22 -13.54 10.79
N THR A 49 18.14 -14.52 11.68
CA THR A 49 19.02 -15.70 11.72
C THR A 49 18.48 -16.89 10.92
N GLY A 50 17.21 -16.84 10.50
CA GLY A 50 16.58 -17.87 9.67
C GLY A 50 17.09 -17.88 8.22
N SER A 51 16.92 -19.02 7.54
CA SER A 51 17.10 -19.10 6.09
C SER A 51 16.12 -18.17 5.36
N ALA A 52 16.39 -17.89 4.08
CA ALA A 52 15.48 -17.08 3.26
C ALA A 52 14.07 -17.69 3.20
N GLU A 53 13.95 -19.02 3.12
CA GLU A 53 12.68 -19.74 3.14
C GLU A 53 11.95 -19.58 4.48
N GLN A 54 12.68 -19.69 5.59
CA GLN A 54 12.11 -19.51 6.93
C GLN A 54 11.60 -18.08 7.13
N LEU A 55 12.39 -17.09 6.71
CA LEU A 55 12.00 -15.69 6.75
C LEU A 55 10.79 -15.42 5.83
N SER A 56 10.74 -15.99 4.63
CA SER A 56 9.57 -15.87 3.74
C SER A 56 8.32 -16.46 4.38
N GLY A 57 8.40 -17.68 4.91
CA GLY A 57 7.28 -18.33 5.59
C GLY A 57 6.79 -17.56 6.82
N TRP A 58 7.72 -17.00 7.62
CA TRP A 58 7.37 -16.14 8.77
C TRP A 58 6.66 -14.86 8.32
N ARG A 59 7.10 -14.21 7.23
CA ARG A 59 6.44 -13.01 6.68
C ARG A 59 5.02 -13.32 6.20
N GLU A 60 4.86 -14.42 5.46
CA GLU A 60 3.59 -14.83 4.85
C GLU A 60 2.55 -15.28 5.87
N SER A 61 2.99 -15.84 6.99
CA SER A 61 2.12 -16.30 8.09
C SER A 61 1.70 -15.19 9.07
N GLY A 62 1.95 -13.92 8.74
CA GLY A 62 1.59 -12.78 9.58
C GLY A 62 2.55 -12.54 10.73
N GLY A 63 3.77 -13.07 10.66
CA GLY A 63 4.82 -12.88 11.68
C GLY A 63 5.27 -11.42 11.84
N GLN A 64 4.82 -10.50 10.99
CA GLN A 64 5.17 -9.09 11.02
C GLN A 64 4.15 -8.28 11.87
N PRO A 65 4.49 -7.88 13.12
CA PRO A 65 3.65 -7.02 13.94
C PRO A 65 3.69 -5.58 13.44
N PHE A 66 2.95 -5.31 12.36
CA PHE A 66 2.79 -3.96 11.84
C PHE A 66 2.05 -3.06 12.83
N VAL A 67 2.50 -1.82 12.94
CA VAL A 67 1.87 -0.84 13.83
C VAL A 67 0.61 -0.24 13.21
N THR A 68 -0.28 0.25 14.06
CA THR A 68 -1.48 0.99 13.65
C THR A 68 -1.11 2.31 12.98
N GLU A 69 -2.05 2.93 12.27
CA GLU A 69 -1.89 4.27 11.69
C GLU A 69 -1.45 5.30 12.74
N ASP A 70 -2.09 5.30 13.91
CA ASP A 70 -1.78 6.26 14.97
C ASP A 70 -0.36 6.05 15.51
N ALA A 71 0.05 4.79 15.70
CA ALA A 71 1.40 4.45 16.14
C ALA A 71 2.45 4.76 15.05
N LEU A 72 2.12 4.59 13.78
CA LEU A 72 2.96 4.99 12.65
C LEU A 72 3.19 6.50 12.66
N GLN A 73 2.13 7.30 12.77
CA GLN A 73 2.22 8.76 12.83
C GLN A 73 2.99 9.24 14.05
N ALA A 74 2.77 8.63 15.21
CA ALA A 74 3.52 8.93 16.42
C ALA A 74 5.02 8.65 16.24
N PHE A 75 5.36 7.47 15.76
CA PHE A 75 6.75 7.06 15.49
C PHE A 75 7.44 8.01 14.49
N THR A 76 6.79 8.32 13.37
CA THR A 76 7.41 9.20 12.36
C THR A 76 7.60 10.62 12.87
N ARG A 77 6.65 11.14 13.67
CA ARG A 77 6.79 12.47 14.28
C ARG A 77 7.91 12.51 15.31
N GLU A 78 8.00 11.48 16.17
CA GLU A 78 9.06 11.35 17.18
C GLU A 78 10.46 11.32 16.54
N HIS A 79 10.60 10.69 15.38
CA HIS A 79 11.89 10.52 14.71
C HIS A 79 12.13 11.51 13.55
N GLY A 80 11.26 12.51 13.36
CA GLY A 80 11.40 13.49 12.28
C GLY A 80 11.36 12.88 10.87
N LEU A 81 10.67 11.75 10.70
CA LEU A 81 10.53 11.04 9.43
C LEU A 81 9.29 11.52 8.68
N GLU A 82 9.40 11.66 7.36
CA GLU A 82 8.24 11.99 6.54
C GLU A 82 7.48 10.73 6.13
N THR A 83 6.16 10.75 6.30
CA THR A 83 5.30 9.69 5.82
C THR A 83 4.88 9.89 4.36
N THR A 84 4.41 8.83 3.71
CA THR A 84 3.68 8.95 2.45
C THR A 84 2.40 9.77 2.66
N PRO A 85 2.01 10.63 1.70
CA PRO A 85 0.81 11.45 1.82
C PRO A 85 -0.44 10.59 2.00
N ARG A 86 -1.29 10.97 2.95
CA ARG A 86 -2.64 10.44 3.08
C ARG A 86 -3.51 11.11 2.02
N ILE A 87 -4.13 10.31 1.15
CA ILE A 87 -4.95 10.84 0.06
C ILE A 87 -6.37 11.14 0.54
N LEU A 88 -6.97 10.20 1.26
CA LEU A 88 -8.31 10.30 1.85
C LEU A 88 -8.46 9.24 2.95
N GLU A 89 -9.49 9.41 3.77
CA GLU A 89 -10.00 8.39 4.69
C GLU A 89 -11.51 8.22 4.44
N GLN A 90 -11.95 7.00 4.13
CA GLN A 90 -13.35 6.69 3.86
C GLN A 90 -13.73 5.30 4.36
N ASP A 91 -15.03 5.02 4.44
CA ASP A 91 -15.52 3.67 4.65
C ASP A 91 -15.07 2.75 3.50
N GLY A 92 -14.48 1.61 3.82
CA GLY A 92 -14.03 0.69 2.79
C GLY A 92 -15.18 0.00 2.07
N ALA A 93 -16.37 -0.06 2.66
CA ALA A 93 -17.58 -0.50 1.97
C ALA A 93 -17.98 0.43 0.80
N ALA A 94 -17.50 1.68 0.81
CA ALA A 94 -17.70 2.65 -0.26
C ALA A 94 -16.64 2.56 -1.38
N LEU A 95 -15.63 1.68 -1.25
CA LEU A 95 -14.73 1.42 -2.36
C LEU A 95 -15.48 0.79 -3.54
N PRO A 96 -15.08 1.11 -4.78
CA PRO A 96 -15.60 0.42 -5.95
C PRO A 96 -15.37 -1.09 -5.86
N LYS A 97 -16.40 -1.84 -6.27
CA LYS A 97 -16.43 -3.30 -6.26
C LYS A 97 -16.38 -3.88 -7.67
N ASP A 98 -15.90 -3.11 -8.63
CA ASP A 98 -15.63 -3.57 -9.99
C ASP A 98 -14.39 -2.86 -10.53
N LEU A 99 -13.83 -3.40 -11.61
CA LEU A 99 -12.56 -2.92 -12.17
C LEU A 99 -12.68 -1.52 -12.78
N GLU A 100 -13.82 -1.21 -13.40
CA GLU A 100 -14.05 0.08 -14.05
C GLU A 100 -14.14 1.19 -13.00
N GLY A 101 -14.93 0.96 -11.95
CA GLY A 101 -15.05 1.83 -10.80
C GLY A 101 -13.73 1.97 -10.04
N ALA A 102 -12.97 0.89 -9.85
CA ALA A 102 -11.65 0.97 -9.20
C ALA A 102 -10.66 1.81 -10.03
N SER A 103 -10.68 1.67 -11.35
CA SER A 103 -9.88 2.49 -12.27
C SER A 103 -10.28 3.95 -12.25
N ALA A 104 -11.59 4.24 -12.31
CA ALA A 104 -12.13 5.60 -12.25
C ALA A 104 -11.79 6.28 -10.91
N TRP A 105 -11.99 5.56 -9.81
CA TRP A 105 -11.66 6.02 -8.47
C TRP A 105 -10.16 6.29 -8.31
N LEU A 106 -9.30 5.43 -8.87
CA LEU A 106 -7.85 5.64 -8.88
C LEU A 106 -7.46 6.91 -9.64
N ARG A 107 -8.07 7.15 -10.81
CA ARG A 107 -7.85 8.35 -11.64
C ARG A 107 -8.31 9.62 -10.94
N GLU A 108 -9.42 9.57 -10.23
CA GLU A 108 -9.96 10.69 -9.47
C GLU A 108 -9.07 11.06 -8.28
N HIS A 109 -8.61 10.06 -7.52
CA HIS A 109 -7.94 10.30 -6.23
C HIS A 109 -6.41 10.40 -6.34
N ALA A 110 -5.80 9.80 -7.37
CA ALA A 110 -4.37 9.91 -7.67
C ALA A 110 -4.11 10.26 -9.15
N PRO A 111 -4.58 11.42 -9.64
CA PRO A 111 -4.29 11.88 -11.01
C PRO A 111 -2.80 12.22 -11.21
N SER A 112 -2.10 12.57 -10.14
CA SER A 112 -0.67 12.84 -10.12
C SER A 112 -0.02 12.31 -8.84
N THR A 113 1.27 11.96 -8.90
CA THR A 113 2.02 11.56 -7.71
C THR A 113 2.06 12.72 -6.69
N ARG A 114 1.76 12.39 -5.43
CA ARG A 114 2.01 13.27 -4.28
C ARG A 114 3.32 12.93 -3.58
N CYS A 115 4.06 11.95 -4.09
CA CYS A 115 5.32 11.42 -3.53
C CYS A 115 6.55 11.82 -4.35
N ALA A 116 6.46 12.83 -5.22
CA ALA A 116 7.60 13.33 -5.95
C ALA A 116 8.67 13.86 -4.97
N LEU A 117 9.91 13.40 -5.13
CA LEU A 117 11.05 13.82 -4.29
C LEU A 117 11.74 15.08 -4.83
N ASP A 118 11.59 15.36 -6.12
CA ASP A 118 12.08 16.55 -6.79
C ASP A 118 11.16 16.90 -7.96
N GLY A 119 11.37 18.08 -8.57
CA GLY A 119 10.56 18.56 -9.69
C GLY A 119 10.74 17.77 -11.00
N GLY A 120 11.76 16.91 -11.09
CA GLY A 120 12.01 16.02 -12.24
C GLY A 120 11.40 14.64 -12.08
N ALA A 121 10.97 14.28 -10.87
CA ALA A 121 10.34 13.00 -10.59
C ALA A 121 9.00 12.91 -11.33
N GLY A 122 8.85 11.90 -12.20
CA GLY A 122 7.71 11.75 -13.11
C GLY A 122 6.35 11.97 -12.42
N LYS A 123 5.41 12.61 -13.12
CA LYS A 123 4.12 13.04 -12.55
C LYS A 123 3.11 11.92 -12.38
N HIS A 124 3.29 10.78 -13.04
CA HIS A 124 2.32 9.70 -13.03
C HIS A 124 2.56 8.73 -11.85
N PRO A 125 1.58 8.52 -10.97
CA PRO A 125 1.70 7.58 -9.87
C PRO A 125 1.46 6.12 -10.33
N GLU A 126 2.15 5.13 -9.75
CA GLU A 126 1.93 3.69 -10.08
C GLU A 126 0.51 3.18 -9.71
N GLY A 127 -0.12 3.79 -8.71
CA GLY A 127 -1.34 3.30 -8.04
C GLY A 127 -1.83 4.05 -6.78
N ILE A 128 -2.37 3.33 -5.81
CA ILE A 128 -2.72 3.77 -4.45
C ILE A 128 -2.62 2.52 -3.58
N VAL A 129 -1.91 2.59 -2.45
CA VAL A 129 -2.08 1.59 -1.39
C VAL A 129 -3.32 1.93 -0.58
N VAL A 130 -4.02 0.91 -0.12
CA VAL A 130 -5.27 1.02 0.63
C VAL A 130 -5.15 0.10 1.84
N ARG A 131 -5.11 0.63 3.06
CA ARG A 131 -4.95 -0.18 4.30
C ARG A 131 -5.89 0.20 5.43
N THR A 132 -6.24 -0.75 6.29
CA THR A 132 -6.96 -0.45 7.53
C THR A 132 -6.09 0.31 8.54
N ARG A 133 -6.70 1.13 9.41
CA ARG A 133 -5.97 1.84 10.49
C ARG A 133 -5.28 0.89 11.45
N ASP A 134 -5.88 -0.26 11.72
CA ASP A 134 -5.29 -1.33 12.54
C ASP A 134 -4.29 -2.22 11.78
N ARG A 135 -4.07 -1.94 10.49
CA ARG A 135 -3.16 -2.63 9.58
C ARG A 135 -3.45 -4.11 9.31
N ARG A 136 -4.61 -4.61 9.73
CA ARG A 136 -5.04 -5.99 9.45
C ARG A 136 -5.23 -6.27 7.98
N THR A 137 -5.55 -5.25 7.19
CA THR A 137 -5.73 -5.42 5.74
C THR A 137 -5.00 -4.33 4.96
N ILE A 138 -4.41 -4.73 3.84
CA ILE A 138 -3.73 -3.85 2.89
C ILE A 138 -3.97 -4.37 1.46
N ALA A 139 -4.18 -3.46 0.53
CA ALA A 139 -4.34 -3.72 -0.89
C ALA A 139 -3.59 -2.65 -1.70
N LYS A 140 -3.35 -2.94 -2.98
CA LYS A 140 -2.74 -2.01 -3.93
C LYS A 140 -3.67 -1.91 -5.14
N LEU A 141 -4.05 -0.69 -5.49
CA LEU A 141 -4.78 -0.37 -6.70
C LEU A 141 -3.76 0.21 -7.67
N ARG A 142 -3.40 -0.47 -8.76
CA ARG A 142 -2.36 0.02 -9.69
C ARG A 142 -2.95 0.33 -11.05
N TYR A 143 -2.48 1.38 -11.70
CA TYR A 143 -2.92 1.74 -13.05
C TYR A 143 -2.71 0.57 -14.03
N GLU A 144 -1.57 -0.10 -13.95
CA GLU A 144 -1.25 -1.23 -14.83
C GLU A 144 -2.23 -2.41 -14.69
N ASP A 145 -2.79 -2.64 -13.51
CA ASP A 145 -3.72 -3.76 -13.26
C ASP A 145 -5.05 -3.53 -13.99
N TYR A 146 -5.50 -2.28 -14.06
CA TYR A 146 -6.76 -1.92 -14.72
C TYR A 146 -6.60 -1.73 -16.23
N GLU A 147 -5.46 -1.22 -16.68
CA GLU A 147 -5.20 -0.94 -18.10
C GLU A 147 -4.90 -2.20 -18.92
N ARG A 148 -4.35 -3.24 -18.28
CA ARG A 148 -4.03 -4.52 -18.92
C ARG A 148 -5.17 -5.53 -18.88
N THR A 149 -6.28 -5.24 -18.21
CA THR A 149 -7.41 -6.18 -18.17
C THR A 149 -8.14 -6.16 -19.53
N PRO A 150 -8.18 -7.28 -20.28
CA PRO A 150 -8.94 -7.33 -21.52
C PRO A 150 -10.42 -7.12 -21.20
N ARG A 151 -11.00 -6.04 -21.76
CA ARG A 151 -12.44 -5.83 -21.74
C ARG A 151 -13.08 -7.00 -22.49
N VAL A 152 -13.74 -7.90 -21.76
CA VAL A 152 -14.55 -8.95 -22.36
C VAL A 152 -15.62 -8.24 -23.19
N LYS A 153 -15.51 -8.31 -24.51
CA LYS A 153 -16.57 -7.83 -25.42
C LYS A 153 -17.81 -8.67 -25.13
N ARG A 154 -18.90 -8.01 -24.74
CA ARG A 154 -20.24 -8.60 -24.79
C ARG A 154 -20.68 -8.78 -26.23
#